data_AF-A0A9J6FC60-F1
#
_entry.id   AF-A0A9J6FC60-F1
#
_cell.length_a   1.000
_cell.length_b   1.000
_cell.length_c   1.000
_cell.angle_alpha   90.00
_cell.angle_beta   90.00
_cell.angle_gamma   90.00
#
_symmetry.space_group_name_H-M   'P 1'
#
loop_
_entity.id
_entity.type
_entity.pdbx_description
1 polymer ?
#
loop_
_entity_poly.entity_id
_entity_poly.type
_entity_poly.pdbx_seq_one_letter_code
_entity_poly.pdbx_strand_id
1 'polypeptide(L)'
;MHTATTVDYGRDKGATLEDATLVITYNALGQFLGRIVLPFTSDRVANGRCKFTVACFAAAAVWYGALSVVRSFLAFVALNTALGLSEGFVSCIRSVLVNDYLGVERLPAFFGFLGVALLPLSFGGPSIIGRKA
;
A
#
# COMPACT_ATOMS: atom_id res chain seq x y z
N MET A 1 -0.40 7.92 7.73
CA MET A 1 0.85 7.60 8.47
C MET A 1 2.04 7.32 7.55
N HIS A 2 1.84 6.94 6.28
CA HIS A 2 2.94 6.77 5.31
C HIS A 2 3.42 8.07 4.66
N THR A 3 2.57 9.09 4.53
CA THR A 3 2.88 10.29 3.75
C THR A 3 4.01 11.15 4.31
N ALA A 4 4.03 11.37 5.63
CA ALA A 4 5.09 12.14 6.28
C ALA A 4 6.46 11.44 6.15
N THR A 5 6.52 10.14 6.43
CA THR A 5 7.78 9.38 6.34
C THR A 5 8.28 9.23 4.90
N THR A 6 7.39 9.12 3.92
CA THR A 6 7.76 9.12 2.49
C THR A 6 8.35 10.47 2.08
N VAL A 7 7.79 11.58 2.55
CA VAL A 7 8.32 12.94 2.27
C VAL A 7 9.66 13.15 2.96
N ASP A 8 9.78 12.75 4.23
CA ASP A 8 11.05 12.83 4.97
C ASP A 8 12.14 11.98 4.31
N TYR A 9 11.79 10.78 3.85
CA TYR A 9 12.73 9.93 3.10
C TYR A 9 13.14 10.54 1.75
N GLY A 10 12.20 11.17 1.03
CA GLY A 10 12.51 11.92 -0.19
C GLY A 10 13.48 13.08 0.08
N ARG A 11 13.27 13.79 1.19
CA ARG A 11 14.13 14.89 1.64
C ARG A 11 15.52 14.43 2.05
N ASP A 12 15.63 13.31 2.77
CA ASP A 12 16.90 12.70 3.16
C ASP A 12 17.75 12.27 1.93
N LYS A 13 17.13 12.08 0.77
CA LYS A 13 17.80 11.80 -0.52
C LYS A 13 18.18 13.07 -1.30
N GLY A 14 17.92 14.26 -0.74
CA GLY A 14 18.26 15.55 -1.36
C GLY A 14 17.19 16.12 -2.29
N ALA A 15 15.96 15.58 -2.28
CA ALA A 15 14.87 16.15 -3.06
C ALA A 15 14.34 17.44 -2.45
N THR A 16 13.83 18.34 -3.29
CA THR A 16 13.12 19.52 -2.82
C THR A 16 11.79 19.11 -2.16
N LEU A 17 11.25 19.98 -1.30
CA LEU A 17 9.98 19.71 -0.62
C LEU A 17 8.82 19.52 -1.63
N GLU A 18 8.89 20.26 -2.75
CA GLU A 18 7.91 20.20 -3.83
C GLU A 18 7.98 18.84 -4.55
N ASP A 19 9.19 18.39 -4.92
CA ASP A 19 9.40 17.07 -5.53
C ASP A 19 8.99 15.92 -4.59
N ALA A 20 9.32 16.03 -3.31
CA ALA A 20 8.94 15.03 -2.30
C ALA A 20 7.41 14.92 -2.14
N THR A 21 6.69 16.03 -2.29
CA THR A 21 5.22 16.05 -2.24
C THR A 21 4.61 15.40 -3.48
N LEU A 22 5.21 15.59 -4.66
CA LEU A 22 4.78 14.92 -5.90
C LEU A 22 4.81 13.40 -5.78
N VAL A 23 5.74 12.84 -4.99
CA VAL A 23 5.80 11.39 -4.73
C VAL A 23 4.52 10.85 -4.09
N ILE A 24 3.84 11.65 -3.26
CA ILE A 24 2.53 11.29 -2.69
C ILE A 24 1.48 11.24 -3.81
N THR A 25 1.49 12.21 -4.70
CA THR A 25 0.56 12.28 -5.84
C THR A 25 0.74 11.08 -6.77
N TYR A 26 1.99 10.72 -7.10
CA TYR A 26 2.29 9.52 -7.90
C TYR A 26 1.87 8.23 -7.21
N ASN A 27 2.05 8.13 -5.89
CA ASN A 27 1.53 7.00 -5.12
C ASN A 27 0.00 6.91 -5.18
N ALA A 28 -0.71 8.04 -5.06
CA ALA A 28 -2.16 8.08 -5.18
C ALA A 28 -2.64 7.66 -6.58
N LEU A 29 -1.93 8.07 -7.64
CA LEU A 29 -2.18 7.59 -9.00
C LEU A 29 -1.95 6.07 -9.11
N GLY A 30 -0.88 5.55 -8.51
CA GLY A 30 -0.63 4.11 -8.40
C GLY A 30 -1.80 3.39 -7.73
N GLN A 31 -2.26 3.88 -6.59
CA GLN A 31 -3.42 3.31 -5.88
C GLN A 31 -4.70 3.33 -6.71
N PHE A 32 -4.94 4.41 -7.45
CA PHE A 32 -6.08 4.51 -8.35
C PHE A 32 -6.00 3.46 -9.47
N LEU A 33 -4.86 3.36 -10.15
CA LEU A 33 -4.63 2.35 -11.18
C LEU A 33 -4.73 0.93 -10.61
N GLY A 34 -4.27 0.72 -9.39
CA GLY A 34 -4.31 -0.58 -8.71
C GLY A 34 -5.72 -1.04 -8.37
N ARG A 35 -6.65 -0.09 -8.18
CA ARG A 35 -8.08 -0.37 -7.94
C ARG A 35 -8.87 -0.64 -9.22
N ILE A 36 -8.34 -0.25 -10.38
CA ILE A 36 -9.03 -0.41 -11.67
C ILE A 36 -8.37 -1.52 -12.48
N VAL A 37 -7.08 -1.42 -12.79
CA VAL A 37 -6.44 -2.30 -13.76
C VAL A 37 -6.31 -3.74 -13.23
N LEU A 38 -5.85 -3.89 -11.98
CA LEU A 38 -5.55 -5.22 -11.40
C LEU A 38 -6.80 -6.05 -11.04
N PRO A 39 -7.92 -5.47 -10.58
CA PRO A 39 -9.16 -6.23 -10.37
C PRO A 39 -9.76 -6.71 -11.69
N PHE A 40 -9.74 -5.87 -12.74
CA PHE A 40 -10.22 -6.26 -14.07
C PHE A 40 -9.41 -7.43 -14.66
N THR A 41 -8.09 -7.47 -14.43
CA THR A 41 -7.28 -8.62 -14.86
C THR A 41 -7.53 -9.84 -13.99
N SER A 42 -7.70 -9.66 -12.67
CA SER A 42 -8.02 -10.75 -11.76
C SER A 42 -9.39 -11.38 -12.04
N ASP A 43 -10.39 -10.60 -12.46
CA ASP A 43 -11.74 -11.11 -12.74
C ASP A 43 -11.82 -11.90 -14.05
N ARG A 44 -10.87 -11.69 -14.97
CA ARG A 44 -10.78 -12.52 -16.19
C ARG A 44 -10.17 -13.90 -15.97
N VAL A 45 -9.53 -14.14 -14.82
CA VAL A 45 -8.91 -15.42 -14.49
C VAL A 45 -9.75 -16.14 -13.45
N ALA A 46 -10.55 -17.11 -13.91
CA ALA A 46 -11.35 -17.96 -13.03
C ALA A 46 -10.45 -18.66 -11.98
N ASN A 47 -10.85 -18.61 -10.70
CA ASN A 47 -10.09 -19.15 -9.54
C ASN A 47 -8.70 -18.53 -9.28
N GLY A 48 -8.38 -17.38 -9.88
CA GLY A 48 -7.09 -16.69 -9.70
C GLY A 48 -7.00 -15.76 -8.48
N ARG A 49 -8.13 -15.34 -7.90
CA ARG A 49 -8.20 -14.23 -6.92
C ARG A 49 -7.25 -14.39 -5.72
N CYS A 50 -7.24 -15.54 -5.05
CA CYS A 50 -6.32 -15.76 -3.93
C CYS A 50 -4.84 -15.80 -4.36
N LYS A 51 -4.53 -16.46 -5.48
CA LYS A 51 -3.15 -16.55 -5.99
C LYS A 51 -2.62 -15.18 -6.39
N PHE A 52 -3.47 -14.36 -7.01
CA PHE A 52 -3.14 -13.01 -7.43
C PHE A 52 -2.94 -12.06 -6.24
N THR A 53 -3.77 -12.20 -5.20
CA THR A 53 -3.59 -11.50 -3.93
C THR A 53 -2.27 -11.87 -3.23
N VAL A 54 -1.93 -13.15 -3.16
CA VAL A 54 -0.64 -13.59 -2.60
C VAL A 54 0.53 -13.05 -3.41
N ALA A 55 0.47 -13.11 -4.75
CA ALA A 55 1.49 -12.53 -5.62
C ALA A 55 1.63 -11.02 -5.42
N CYS A 56 0.52 -10.30 -5.23
CA CYS A 56 0.53 -8.87 -4.97
C CYS A 56 1.18 -8.52 -3.61
N PHE A 57 0.89 -9.29 -2.56
CA PHE A 57 1.56 -9.13 -1.27
C PHE A 57 3.06 -9.45 -1.33
N ALA A 58 3.44 -10.50 -2.06
CA ALA A 58 4.85 -10.83 -2.28
C ALA A 58 5.57 -9.70 -3.04
N ALA A 59 4.95 -9.14 -4.09
CA ALA A 59 5.48 -8.00 -4.81
C ALA A 59 5.63 -6.77 -3.90
N ALA A 60 4.61 -6.46 -3.07
CA ALA A 60 4.69 -5.35 -2.11
C ALA A 60 5.85 -5.52 -1.12
N ALA A 61 6.06 -6.74 -0.59
CA ALA A 61 7.19 -7.02 0.29
C ALA A 61 8.55 -6.79 -0.39
N VAL A 62 8.68 -7.21 -1.66
CA VAL A 62 9.88 -6.96 -2.46
C VAL A 62 10.10 -5.46 -2.67
N TRP A 63 9.05 -4.69 -2.96
CA TRP A 63 9.15 -3.24 -3.15
C TRP A 63 9.55 -2.52 -1.86
N TYR A 64 8.99 -2.89 -0.70
CA TYR A 64 9.42 -2.35 0.58
C TYR A 64 10.89 -2.70 0.89
N GLY A 65 11.34 -3.90 0.57
CA GLY A 65 12.75 -4.27 0.68
C GLY A 65 13.64 -3.44 -0.23
N ALA A 66 13.23 -3.23 -1.48
CA ALA A 66 13.98 -2.46 -2.47
C ALA A 66 14.13 -0.98 -2.09
N LEU A 67 13.15 -0.40 -1.38
CA LEU A 67 13.23 0.99 -0.89
C LEU A 67 14.47 1.23 -0.02
N SER A 68 14.92 0.24 0.75
CA SER A 68 16.10 0.36 1.63
C SER A 68 17.42 0.50 0.86
N VAL A 69 17.49 0.00 -0.38
CA VAL A 69 18.72 -0.03 -1.18
C VAL A 69 18.79 1.13 -2.19
N VAL A 70 17.64 1.71 -2.53
CA VAL A 70 17.57 2.75 -3.56
C VAL A 70 18.27 4.04 -3.15
N ARG A 71 19.13 4.53 -4.04
CA ARG A 71 19.88 5.80 -3.88
C ARG A 71 19.41 6.90 -4.85
N SER A 72 18.73 6.53 -5.93
CA SER A 72 18.22 7.47 -6.94
C SER A 72 16.79 7.92 -6.61
N PHE A 73 16.52 9.21 -6.73
CA PHE A 73 15.18 9.78 -6.53
C PHE A 73 14.16 9.21 -7.52
N LEU A 74 14.54 9.03 -8.79
CA LEU A 74 13.63 8.51 -9.81
C LEU A 74 13.24 7.05 -9.55
N ALA A 75 14.19 6.24 -9.07
CA ALA A 75 13.92 4.88 -8.63
C ALA A 75 13.02 4.83 -7.39
N PHE A 76 13.15 5.82 -6.49
CA PHE A 76 12.27 5.96 -5.32
C PHE A 76 10.83 6.25 -5.73
N VAL A 77 10.61 7.20 -6.67
CA VAL A 77 9.27 7.51 -7.20
C VAL A 77 8.65 6.29 -7.88
N ALA A 78 9.42 5.58 -8.70
CA ALA A 78 8.95 4.38 -9.38
C ALA A 78 8.52 3.28 -8.40
N LEU A 79 9.35 3.00 -7.37
CA LEU A 79 9.01 2.02 -6.33
C LEU A 79 7.78 2.44 -5.52
N ASN A 80 7.67 3.72 -5.17
CA ASN A 80 6.52 4.21 -4.41
C ASN A 80 5.22 4.10 -5.23
N THR A 81 5.29 4.36 -6.53
CA THR A 81 4.14 4.17 -7.44
C THR A 81 3.75 2.69 -7.56
N ALA A 82 4.73 1.78 -7.63
CA ALA A 82 4.50 0.34 -7.66
C ALA A 82 3.89 -0.17 -6.34
N LEU A 83 4.33 0.36 -5.19
CA LEU A 83 3.71 0.10 -3.89
C LEU A 83 2.26 0.58 -3.86
N GLY A 84 2.01 1.80 -4.31
CA GLY A 84 0.65 2.33 -4.44
C GLY A 84 -0.24 1.42 -5.29
N LEU A 85 0.28 0.91 -6.42
CA LEU A 85 -0.44 -0.04 -7.26
C LEU A 85 -0.83 -1.32 -6.49
N SER A 86 0.11 -1.92 -5.77
CA SER A 86 -0.16 -3.11 -4.95
C SER A 86 -1.15 -2.83 -3.82
N GLU A 87 -0.99 -1.73 -3.08
CA GLU A 87 -1.90 -1.32 -2.01
C GLU A 87 -3.32 -1.06 -2.53
N GLY A 88 -3.43 -0.41 -3.69
CA GLY A 88 -4.69 -0.13 -4.36
C GLY A 88 -5.46 -1.41 -4.68
N PHE A 89 -4.77 -2.40 -5.23
CA PHE A 89 -5.35 -3.71 -5.53
C PHE A 89 -5.79 -4.44 -4.26
N VAL A 90 -4.91 -4.56 -3.25
CA VAL A 90 -5.22 -5.23 -1.99
C VAL A 90 -6.43 -4.58 -1.30
N SER A 91 -6.49 -3.24 -1.29
CA SER A 91 -7.62 -2.49 -0.74
C SER A 91 -8.94 -2.80 -1.44
N CYS A 92 -8.92 -3.09 -2.75
CA CYS A 92 -10.11 -3.41 -3.52
C CYS A 92 -10.53 -4.87 -3.31
N ILE A 93 -9.62 -5.83 -3.50
CA ILE A 93 -9.94 -7.26 -3.47
C ILE A 93 -10.26 -7.76 -2.05
N ARG A 94 -9.79 -7.06 -1.02
CA ARG A 94 -9.99 -7.44 0.39
C ARG A 94 -11.48 -7.55 0.75
N SER A 95 -12.31 -6.58 0.37
CA SER A 95 -13.74 -6.62 0.68
C SER A 95 -14.43 -7.80 -0.03
N VAL A 96 -14.04 -8.07 -1.28
CA VAL A 96 -14.54 -9.20 -2.07
C VAL A 96 -14.15 -10.54 -1.43
N LEU A 97 -12.88 -10.73 -1.06
CA LEU A 97 -12.41 -11.95 -0.41
C LEU A 97 -13.07 -12.18 0.94
N VAL A 98 -13.13 -11.14 1.78
CA VAL A 98 -13.80 -11.23 3.09
C VAL A 98 -15.26 -11.61 2.90
N ASN A 99 -15.94 -11.01 1.91
CA ASN A 99 -17.31 -11.36 1.57
C ASN A 99 -17.45 -12.83 1.15
N ASP A 100 -16.56 -13.32 0.28
CA ASP A 100 -16.58 -14.71 -0.21
C ASP A 100 -16.37 -15.73 0.93
N TYR A 101 -15.60 -15.38 1.98
CA TYR A 101 -15.33 -16.28 3.11
C TYR A 101 -16.29 -16.16 4.30
N LEU A 102 -16.71 -14.94 4.66
CA LEU A 102 -17.49 -14.66 5.86
C LEU A 102 -18.97 -14.38 5.58
N GLY A 103 -19.32 -14.13 4.31
CA GLY A 103 -20.63 -13.64 3.90
C GLY A 103 -20.83 -12.15 4.17
N VAL A 104 -21.81 -11.55 3.48
CA VAL A 104 -22.12 -10.11 3.54
C VAL A 104 -22.48 -9.67 4.98
N GLU A 105 -23.19 -10.50 5.73
CA GLU A 105 -23.73 -10.15 7.05
C GLU A 105 -22.65 -9.88 8.10
N ARG A 106 -21.51 -10.58 8.02
CA ARG A 106 -20.41 -10.47 8.99
C ARG A 106 -19.35 -9.46 8.58
N LEU A 107 -19.46 -8.90 7.37
CA LEU A 107 -18.48 -8.01 6.79
C LEU A 107 -18.29 -6.71 7.61
N PRO A 108 -19.35 -6.01 8.07
CA PRO A 108 -19.19 -4.81 8.89
C PRO A 108 -18.52 -5.10 10.23
N ALA A 109 -18.91 -6.19 10.89
CA ALA A 109 -18.33 -6.61 12.16
C ALA A 109 -16.84 -6.95 12.03
N PHE A 110 -16.46 -7.65 10.96
CA PHE A 110 -15.06 -7.98 10.67
C PHE A 110 -14.22 -6.73 10.43
N PHE A 111 -14.66 -5.81 9.58
CA PHE A 111 -13.93 -4.56 9.32
C PHE A 111 -13.87 -3.66 10.56
N GLY A 112 -14.92 -3.64 11.38
CA GLY A 112 -14.93 -2.94 12.66
C GLY A 112 -13.89 -3.50 13.62
N PHE A 113 -13.88 -4.82 13.85
CA PHE A 113 -12.90 -5.47 14.72
C PHE A 113 -11.47 -5.29 14.22
N LEU A 114 -11.26 -5.47 12.91
CA LEU A 114 -9.97 -5.24 12.28
C LEU A 114 -9.49 -3.79 12.47
N GLY A 115 -10.38 -2.81 12.32
CA GLY A 115 -10.05 -1.40 12.56
C GLY A 115 -9.52 -1.19 13.98
N VAL A 116 -10.21 -1.75 14.98
CA VAL A 116 -9.78 -1.72 16.39
C VAL A 116 -8.44 -2.45 16.58
N ALA A 117 -8.26 -3.62 15.97
CA ALA A 117 -7.03 -4.39 16.04
C ALA A 117 -5.82 -3.69 15.38
N LEU A 118 -6.06 -2.77 14.43
CA LEU A 118 -5.03 -1.96 13.78
C LEU A 118 -4.68 -0.68 14.54
N LEU A 119 -5.44 -0.31 15.58
CA LEU A 119 -5.15 0.88 16.39
C LEU A 119 -3.78 0.79 17.10
N PRO A 120 -3.39 -0.32 17.77
CA PRO A 120 -2.09 -0.41 18.42
C PRO A 120 -0.93 -0.21 17.44
N LEU A 121 -1.06 -0.74 16.22
CA LEU A 121 -0.06 -0.56 15.16
C LEU A 121 0.01 0.90 14.69
N SER A 122 -1.14 1.56 14.55
CA SER A 122 -1.21 2.95 14.11
C SER A 122 -0.67 3.93 15.17
N PHE A 123 -0.93 3.67 16.45
CA PHE A 123 -0.41 4.48 17.56
C PHE A 123 1.04 4.14 17.92
N GLY A 124 1.46 2.88 17.77
CA GLY A 124 2.82 2.42 18.06
C GLY A 124 3.82 2.69 16.94
N GLY A 125 3.37 2.79 15.70
CA GLY A 125 4.27 3.01 14.56
C GLY A 125 5.13 4.29 14.64
N PRO A 126 4.68 5.46 15.16
CA PRO A 126 5.56 6.61 15.27
C PRO A 126 6.64 6.40 16.34
N SER A 127 6.36 5.57 17.36
CA SER A 127 7.32 5.19 18.40
C SER A 127 8.40 4.25 17.86
N ILE A 128 8.09 3.42 16.87
CA ILE A 128 9.01 2.46 16.24
C ILE A 128 9.87 3.15 15.18
N ILE A 129 9.28 4.04 14.38
CA ILE A 129 9.98 4.76 13.30
C ILE A 129 10.94 5.82 13.88
N GLY A 130 10.67 6.29 15.10
CA GLY A 130 11.46 7.31 15.77
C GLY A 130 11.12 8.70 15.26
N ARG A 131 10.60 9.56 16.14
CA ARG A 131 10.53 11.00 15.86
C ARG A 131 11.95 11.57 15.92
N LYS A 132 12.43 12.17 14.82
CA LYS A 132 13.39 13.26 14.95
C LYS A 132 12.61 14.44 15.57
N ALA A 133 12.99 14.81 16.79
CA ALA A 133 12.57 16.06 17.41
C ALA A 133 13.18 17.25 16.66
#